data_AF-A0A9J6DT94-F1
#
_entry.id   AF-A0A9J6DT94-F1
#
_cell.length_a   1.000
_cell.length_b   1.000
_cell.length_c   1.000
_cell.angle_alpha   90.00
_cell.angle_beta   90.00
_cell.angle_gamma   90.00
#
_symmetry.space_group_name_H-M   'P 1'
#
loop_
_entity.id
_entity.type
_entity.pdbx_description
1 polymer ?
#
loop_
_entity_poly.entity_id
_entity_poly.type
_entity_poly.pdbx_seq_one_letter_code
_entity_poly.pdbx_strand_id
1 'polypeptide(L)'
;MLVLVFTSPDVQTLLTNVSMTSCDEDLYFVMVSVPATLSFSKRQDSERSVDGGGWLMFVQSMMTLALMFALGALVLLSVVLMRYMLRFEIIFLLGAFILEAITAVPVFLSVAVFGGMCFDRSWLQYPNYNHLSWAYALAVVAFFFHTLAAVMLLGEAFKARERRRRANNLIYNMQPRS
;
A
#
# COMPACT_ATOMS: atom_id res chain seq x y z
N MET A 1 -2.11 11.28 -3.92
CA MET A 1 -1.90 12.65 -4.41
C MET A 1 -2.88 13.53 -3.66
N LEU A 2 -2.38 14.46 -2.85
CA LEU A 2 -3.14 15.27 -1.90
C LEU A 2 -3.62 16.53 -2.64
N VAL A 3 -4.93 16.74 -2.77
CA VAL A 3 -5.48 17.99 -3.32
C VAL A 3 -5.93 18.84 -2.14
N LEU A 4 -5.21 19.94 -1.89
CA LEU A 4 -5.64 21.00 -0.98
C LEU A 4 -6.69 21.86 -1.69
N VAL A 5 -7.92 21.89 -1.18
CA VAL A 5 -8.93 22.88 -1.58
C VAL A 5 -9.15 23.81 -0.40
N PHE A 6 -8.70 25.07 -0.53
CA PHE A 6 -9.11 26.17 0.33
C PHE A 6 -10.54 26.57 -0.03
N THR A 7 -11.50 26.40 0.89
CA THR A 7 -12.83 27.02 0.76
C THR A 7 -13.18 27.80 2.02
N SER A 8 -13.49 29.08 1.80
CA SER A 8 -13.91 30.12 2.75
C SER A 8 -15.11 29.70 3.62
N PRO A 9 -15.26 30.21 4.85
CA PRO A 9 -16.27 29.77 5.83
C PRO A 9 -17.74 30.13 5.51
N ASP A 10 -18.05 30.83 4.41
CA ASP A 10 -19.40 31.38 4.18
C ASP A 10 -20.41 30.44 3.51
N VAL A 11 -20.04 29.19 3.17
CA VAL A 11 -20.90 28.27 2.38
C VAL A 11 -21.60 27.18 3.22
N GLN A 12 -21.32 27.06 4.52
CA GLN A 12 -21.88 25.97 5.34
C GLN A 12 -23.34 26.15 5.77
N THR A 13 -23.91 27.35 5.66
CA THR A 13 -25.25 27.62 6.21
C THR A 13 -26.41 27.22 5.29
N LEU A 14 -26.15 26.79 4.05
CA LEU A 14 -27.19 26.58 3.03
C LEU A 14 -27.49 25.11 2.67
N LEU A 15 -26.78 24.13 3.23
CA LEU A 15 -26.93 22.70 2.84
C LEU A 15 -27.38 21.76 3.97
N THR A 16 -28.10 22.26 4.97
CA THR A 16 -28.67 21.41 6.04
C THR A 16 -30.08 20.88 5.77
N ASN A 17 -30.68 21.13 4.59
CA ASN A 17 -32.07 20.74 4.32
C ASN A 17 -32.31 20.14 2.93
N VAL A 18 -31.54 19.12 2.52
CA VAL A 18 -31.95 18.24 1.42
C VAL A 18 -31.67 16.76 1.77
N SER A 19 -32.75 16.10 2.17
CA SER A 19 -33.15 14.71 1.91
C SER A 19 -32.18 13.54 2.14
N MET A 20 -32.62 12.63 3.01
CA MET A 20 -32.39 11.18 2.90
C MET A 20 -32.57 10.70 1.45
N THR A 21 -31.58 9.98 0.93
CA THR A 21 -31.66 8.63 0.32
C THR A 21 -30.43 8.36 -0.53
N SER A 22 -30.06 7.08 -0.59
CA SER A 22 -29.22 6.46 -1.62
C SER A 22 -27.74 6.35 -1.33
N CYS A 23 -27.23 5.20 -1.77
CA CYS A 23 -25.88 4.69 -1.76
C CYS A 23 -24.78 5.70 -2.12
N ASP A 24 -23.57 5.26 -1.79
CA ASP A 24 -22.27 5.71 -2.29
C ASP A 24 -21.56 6.87 -1.57
N GLU A 25 -20.28 6.59 -1.33
CA GLU A 25 -19.13 7.49 -1.20
C GLU A 25 -18.86 8.21 0.16
N ASP A 26 -17.63 7.97 0.63
CA ASP A 26 -16.71 8.91 1.26
C ASP A 26 -16.70 9.21 2.78
N LEU A 27 -15.65 8.65 3.41
CA LEU A 27 -14.56 9.41 4.03
C LEU A 27 -14.92 10.51 5.05
N TYR A 28 -15.35 10.10 6.25
CA TYR A 28 -15.42 11.02 7.39
C TYR A 28 -14.07 11.11 8.13
N PHE A 29 -13.24 12.06 7.69
CA PHE A 29 -12.12 12.60 8.48
C PHE A 29 -12.68 13.71 9.37
N VAL A 30 -12.91 13.41 10.65
CA VAL A 30 -13.47 14.35 11.62
C VAL A 30 -12.37 15.30 12.12
N MET A 31 -12.47 16.59 11.78
CA MET A 31 -11.64 17.65 12.36
C MET A 31 -12.53 18.55 13.24
N VAL A 32 -12.42 18.39 14.57
CA VAL A 32 -13.17 19.16 15.57
C VAL A 32 -12.40 20.45 15.91
N SER A 33 -13.00 21.61 15.67
CA SER A 33 -12.54 22.90 16.22
C SER A 33 -13.14 23.12 17.61
N VAL A 34 -12.30 23.44 18.61
CA VAL A 34 -12.69 23.59 20.02
C VAL A 34 -12.29 24.98 20.56
N PRO A 35 -13.15 25.71 21.31
CA PRO A 35 -12.86 27.04 21.85
C PRO A 35 -12.36 27.07 23.31
N ALA A 36 -11.38 27.96 23.55
CA ALA A 36 -10.87 28.68 24.74
C ALA A 36 -10.92 28.17 26.20
N THR A 37 -11.62 27.09 26.58
CA THR A 37 -11.31 26.35 27.83
C THR A 37 -10.12 25.38 27.66
N LEU A 38 -9.46 25.52 26.50
CA LEU A 38 -8.49 24.66 25.85
C LEU A 38 -7.12 24.49 26.51
N SER A 39 -6.68 25.37 27.40
CA SER A 39 -5.25 25.46 27.72
C SER A 39 -4.76 24.31 28.62
N PHE A 40 -5.60 23.86 29.56
CA PHE A 40 -5.27 22.74 30.46
C PHE A 40 -5.51 21.38 29.79
N SER A 41 -6.60 21.25 29.00
CA SER A 41 -6.83 20.06 28.16
C SER A 41 -5.75 19.92 27.08
N LYS A 42 -5.37 21.00 26.38
CA LYS A 42 -4.32 20.96 25.35
C LYS A 42 -3.00 20.43 25.85
N ARG A 43 -2.63 20.65 27.13
CA ARG A 43 -1.36 20.13 27.65
C ARG A 43 -1.42 18.62 27.83
N GLN A 44 -2.55 18.11 28.32
CA GLN A 44 -2.79 16.67 28.50
C GLN A 44 -3.13 15.95 27.18
N ASP A 45 -3.71 16.64 26.22
CA ASP A 45 -3.95 16.18 24.85
C ASP A 45 -2.67 16.28 23.99
N SER A 46 -1.77 17.22 24.29
CA SER A 46 -0.45 17.31 23.64
C SER A 46 0.49 16.21 24.12
N GLU A 47 0.46 15.82 25.39
CA GLU A 47 1.20 14.62 25.86
C GLU A 47 0.57 13.33 25.30
N ARG A 48 -0.76 13.18 25.31
CA ARG A 48 -1.42 12.00 24.70
C ARG A 48 -1.26 11.90 23.18
N SER A 49 -1.22 13.01 22.45
CA SER A 49 -1.05 12.99 20.98
C SER A 49 0.37 12.65 20.53
N VAL A 50 1.37 13.00 21.33
CA VAL A 50 2.77 12.63 21.07
C VAL A 50 2.99 11.13 21.29
N ASP A 51 2.32 10.53 22.29
CA ASP A 51 2.53 9.12 22.64
C ASP A 51 1.57 8.15 21.92
N GLY A 52 0.33 8.57 21.62
CA GLY A 52 -0.72 7.68 21.11
C GLY A 52 -0.69 7.43 19.59
N GLY A 53 -0.02 8.29 18.81
CA GLY A 53 -0.07 8.25 17.33
C GLY A 53 1.15 7.63 16.64
N GLY A 54 2.23 7.35 17.36
CA GLY A 54 3.49 6.91 16.75
C GLY A 54 3.38 5.59 15.96
N TRP A 55 2.60 4.65 16.48
CA TRP A 55 2.38 3.37 15.82
C TRP A 55 1.55 3.50 14.53
N LEU A 56 0.63 4.46 14.45
CA LEU A 56 -0.12 4.76 13.21
C LEU A 56 0.79 5.37 12.15
N MET A 57 1.67 6.29 12.55
CA MET A 57 2.67 6.85 11.64
C MET A 57 3.61 5.76 11.11
N PHE A 58 3.95 4.78 11.94
CA PHE A 58 4.69 3.60 11.52
C PHE A 58 3.92 2.78 10.48
N VAL A 59 2.68 2.39 10.75
CA VAL A 59 1.81 1.65 9.80
C VAL A 59 1.68 2.41 8.48
N GLN A 60 1.41 3.71 8.55
CA GLN A 60 1.31 4.57 7.36
C GLN A 60 2.60 4.57 6.55
N SER A 61 3.76 4.72 7.21
CA SER A 61 5.07 4.73 6.53
C SER A 61 5.41 3.39 5.88
N MET A 62 5.06 2.27 6.53
CA MET A 62 5.27 0.94 5.98
C MET A 62 4.36 0.69 4.78
N MET A 63 3.09 1.12 4.84
CA MET A 63 2.16 0.97 3.72
C MET A 63 2.55 1.84 2.52
N THR A 64 3.05 3.07 2.74
CA THR A 64 3.53 3.91 1.64
C THR A 64 4.81 3.36 1.01
N LEU A 65 5.74 2.82 1.82
CA LEU A 65 6.92 2.12 1.30
C LEU A 65 6.55 0.89 0.48
N ALA A 66 5.60 0.08 0.96
CA ALA A 66 5.07 -1.05 0.21
C ALA A 66 4.51 -0.62 -1.15
N LEU A 67 3.70 0.45 -1.18
CA LEU A 67 3.15 0.99 -2.42
C LEU A 67 4.24 1.44 -3.40
N MET A 68 5.30 2.10 -2.91
CA MET A 68 6.42 2.53 -3.75
C MET A 68 7.15 1.34 -4.40
N PHE A 69 7.38 0.26 -3.64
CA PHE A 69 7.99 -0.95 -4.17
C PHE A 69 7.07 -1.68 -5.16
N ALA A 70 5.78 -1.80 -4.88
CA ALA A 70 4.79 -2.37 -5.80
C ALA A 70 4.71 -1.60 -7.12
N LEU A 71 4.66 -0.26 -7.06
CA LEU A 71 4.67 0.58 -8.27
C LEU A 71 5.96 0.41 -9.07
N GLY A 72 7.11 0.33 -8.39
CA GLY A 72 8.39 0.01 -9.02
C GLY A 72 8.37 -1.35 -9.73
N ALA A 73 7.75 -2.37 -9.12
CA ALA A 73 7.65 -3.71 -9.68
C ALA A 73 6.76 -3.71 -10.94
N LEU A 74 5.65 -2.98 -10.91
CA LEU A 74 4.77 -2.78 -12.07
C LEU A 74 5.48 -2.09 -13.24
N VAL A 75 6.34 -1.10 -12.96
CA VAL A 75 7.16 -0.45 -14.00
C VAL A 75 8.12 -1.46 -14.63
N LEU A 76 8.82 -2.27 -13.83
CA LEU A 76 9.73 -3.30 -14.35
C LEU A 76 8.97 -4.35 -15.18
N LEU A 77 7.79 -4.78 -14.72
CA LEU A 77 6.95 -5.73 -15.46
C LEU A 77 6.41 -5.14 -16.76
N SER A 78 6.03 -3.87 -16.76
CA SER A 78 5.61 -3.16 -17.97
C SER A 78 6.72 -3.16 -19.04
N VAL A 79 7.97 -2.92 -18.64
CA VAL A 79 9.14 -2.98 -19.55
C VAL A 79 9.33 -4.39 -20.13
N VAL A 80 9.13 -5.44 -19.33
CA VAL A 80 9.19 -6.83 -19.81
C VAL A 80 8.07 -7.12 -20.83
N LEU A 81 6.85 -6.66 -20.57
CA LEU A 81 5.69 -6.87 -21.45
C LEU A 81 5.83 -6.18 -22.81
N MET A 82 6.49 -5.02 -22.87
CA MET A 82 6.73 -4.30 -24.13
C MET A 82 7.68 -5.03 -25.09
N ARG A 83 8.22 -6.21 -24.72
CA ARG A 83 9.12 -7.06 -25.54
C ARG A 83 10.37 -6.37 -26.10
N TYR A 84 10.62 -5.11 -25.73
CA TYR A 84 11.71 -4.30 -26.28
C TYR A 84 13.09 -4.80 -25.83
N MET A 85 13.17 -5.53 -24.71
CA MET A 85 14.44 -6.03 -24.13
C MET A 85 14.43 -7.54 -23.80
N LEU A 86 14.09 -8.41 -24.76
CA LEU A 86 14.18 -9.87 -24.58
C LEU A 86 15.55 -10.36 -24.06
N ARG A 87 16.64 -9.65 -24.39
CA ARG A 87 18.00 -10.02 -23.97
C ARG A 87 18.21 -9.94 -22.44
N PHE A 88 17.48 -9.05 -21.78
CA PHE A 88 17.57 -8.78 -20.34
C PHE A 88 16.31 -9.21 -19.56
N GLU A 89 15.35 -9.88 -20.21
CA GLU A 89 14.09 -10.37 -19.62
C GLU A 89 14.29 -11.02 -18.25
N ILE A 90 15.26 -11.93 -18.12
CA ILE A 90 15.53 -12.65 -16.86
C ILE A 90 15.95 -11.69 -15.74
N ILE A 91 16.73 -10.65 -16.04
CA ILE A 91 17.21 -9.68 -15.04
C ILE A 91 16.03 -8.85 -14.54
N PHE A 92 15.18 -8.36 -15.45
CA PHE A 92 14.00 -7.59 -15.08
C PHE A 92 12.97 -8.43 -14.33
N LEU A 93 12.74 -9.69 -14.74
CA LEU A 93 11.86 -10.62 -14.02
C LEU A 93 12.37 -10.91 -12.61
N LEU A 94 13.68 -11.14 -12.45
CA LEU A 94 14.27 -11.37 -11.13
C LEU A 94 14.23 -10.10 -10.26
N GLY A 95 14.44 -8.93 -10.85
CA GLY A 95 14.30 -7.64 -10.17
C GLY A 95 12.87 -7.42 -9.67
N ALA A 96 11.87 -7.65 -10.53
CA ALA A 96 10.45 -7.55 -10.15
C ALA A 96 10.09 -8.57 -9.05
N PHE A 97 10.60 -9.80 -9.13
CA PHE A 97 10.43 -10.81 -8.09
C PHE A 97 10.97 -10.34 -6.73
N ILE A 98 12.20 -9.82 -6.70
CA ILE A 98 12.82 -9.33 -5.46
C ILE A 98 11.99 -8.18 -4.87
N LEU A 99 11.52 -7.27 -5.73
CA LEU A 99 10.78 -6.09 -5.29
C LEU A 99 9.39 -6.47 -4.73
N GLU A 100 8.68 -7.39 -5.37
CA GLU A 100 7.43 -7.97 -4.85
C GLU A 100 7.64 -8.74 -3.54
N ALA A 101 8.70 -9.55 -3.45
CA ALA A 101 9.03 -10.28 -2.23
C ALA A 101 9.35 -9.33 -1.06
N ILE A 102 10.12 -8.27 -1.32
CA ILE A 102 10.40 -7.22 -0.33
C ILE A 102 9.13 -6.44 0.04
N THR A 103 8.19 -6.26 -0.89
CA THR A 103 6.91 -5.55 -0.66
C THR A 103 6.01 -6.29 0.32
N ALA A 104 6.02 -7.63 0.31
CA ALA A 104 5.21 -8.43 1.23
C ALA A 104 5.56 -8.17 2.71
N VAL A 105 6.81 -7.87 3.04
CA VAL A 105 7.29 -7.61 4.41
C VAL A 105 6.64 -6.37 5.05
N PRO A 106 6.71 -5.16 4.48
CA PRO A 106 6.07 -3.98 5.05
C PRO A 106 4.54 -4.04 5.01
N VAL A 107 3.92 -4.73 4.04
CA VAL A 107 2.46 -4.95 4.06
C VAL A 107 2.08 -5.84 5.25
N PHE A 108 2.78 -6.96 5.44
CA PHE A 108 2.55 -7.86 6.58
C PHE A 108 2.72 -7.13 7.92
N LEU A 109 3.80 -6.35 8.05
CA LEU A 109 4.10 -5.62 9.28
C LEU A 109 3.05 -4.54 9.58
N SER A 110 2.60 -3.81 8.54
CA SER A 110 1.50 -2.85 8.63
C SER A 110 0.21 -3.51 9.14
N VAL A 111 -0.17 -4.65 8.54
CA VAL A 111 -1.39 -5.39 8.88
C VAL A 111 -1.32 -5.98 10.28
N ALA A 112 -0.15 -6.50 10.69
CA ALA A 112 0.06 -7.08 12.01
C ALA A 112 0.00 -6.02 13.12
N VAL A 113 0.70 -4.89 12.96
CA VAL A 113 0.70 -3.80 13.95
C VAL A 113 -0.67 -3.15 14.04
N PHE A 114 -1.30 -2.85 12.90
CA PHE A 114 -2.66 -2.30 12.90
C PHE A 114 -3.67 -3.27 13.50
N GLY A 115 -3.59 -4.56 13.15
CA GLY A 115 -4.47 -5.59 13.72
C GLY A 115 -4.34 -5.72 15.24
N GLY A 116 -3.12 -5.61 15.78
CA GLY A 116 -2.87 -5.69 17.21
C GLY A 116 -3.28 -4.44 18.00
N MET A 117 -3.14 -3.24 17.41
CA MET A 117 -3.35 -1.97 18.11
C MET A 117 -4.67 -1.27 17.77
N CYS A 118 -5.45 -1.79 16.81
CA CYS A 118 -6.70 -1.13 16.35
C CYS A 118 -7.72 -0.90 17.46
N PHE A 119 -7.81 -1.77 18.46
CA PHE A 119 -8.77 -1.65 19.56
C PHE A 119 -8.26 -0.82 20.75
N ASP A 120 -7.03 -0.31 20.66
CA ASP A 120 -6.51 0.54 21.73
C ASP A 120 -7.34 1.82 21.85
N ARG A 121 -7.67 2.21 23.08
CA ARG A 121 -8.55 3.35 23.36
C ARG A 121 -7.77 4.66 23.49
N SER A 122 -6.44 4.58 23.51
CA SER A 122 -5.57 5.73 23.76
C SER A 122 -5.51 6.72 22.59
N TRP A 123 -5.75 6.24 21.36
CA TRP A 123 -5.52 7.01 20.13
C TRP A 123 -6.79 7.54 19.46
N LEU A 124 -7.97 7.00 19.79
CA LEU A 124 -9.23 7.36 19.16
C LEU A 124 -10.16 8.10 20.13
N GLN A 125 -10.74 9.22 19.72
CA GLN A 125 -11.66 10.02 20.54
C GLN A 125 -12.96 9.26 20.92
N TYR A 126 -13.41 8.34 20.06
CA TYR A 126 -14.62 7.54 20.27
C TYR A 126 -14.39 6.06 19.95
N PRO A 127 -13.70 5.31 20.85
CA PRO A 127 -13.27 3.93 20.58
C PRO A 127 -14.43 2.94 20.34
N ASN A 128 -15.62 3.20 20.88
CA ASN A 128 -16.76 2.29 20.78
C ASN A 128 -17.33 2.16 19.35
N TYR A 129 -17.02 3.12 18.46
CA TYR A 129 -17.46 3.09 17.06
C TYR A 129 -16.37 2.59 16.11
N ASN A 130 -15.23 2.14 16.63
CA ASN A 130 -14.11 1.69 15.81
C ASN A 130 -14.29 0.23 15.39
N HIS A 131 -14.98 0.05 14.26
CA HIS A 131 -15.06 -1.25 13.60
C HIS A 131 -13.99 -1.36 12.53
N LEU A 132 -13.41 -2.56 12.37
CA LEU A 132 -12.51 -2.82 11.26
C LEU A 132 -13.23 -2.53 9.94
N SER A 133 -12.68 -1.59 9.18
CA SER A 133 -13.22 -1.25 7.87
C SER A 133 -12.79 -2.29 6.83
N TRP A 134 -13.51 -2.29 5.71
CA TRP A 134 -13.16 -3.10 4.54
C TRP A 134 -11.73 -2.85 4.02
N ALA A 135 -11.18 -1.64 4.23
CA ALA A 135 -9.81 -1.32 3.84
C ALA A 135 -8.77 -2.23 4.53
N TYR A 136 -8.99 -2.60 5.80
CA TYR A 136 -8.13 -3.55 6.48
C TYR A 136 -8.20 -4.95 5.85
N ALA A 137 -9.41 -5.42 5.55
CA ALA A 137 -9.59 -6.71 4.88
C ALA A 137 -8.91 -6.73 3.50
N LEU A 138 -9.01 -5.63 2.74
CA LEU A 138 -8.33 -5.46 1.47
C LEU A 138 -6.79 -5.46 1.63
N ALA A 139 -6.25 -4.87 2.69
CA ALA A 139 -4.81 -4.91 2.95
C ALA A 139 -4.29 -6.33 3.24
N VAL A 140 -5.05 -7.14 3.99
CA VAL A 140 -4.76 -8.56 4.23
C VAL A 140 -4.76 -9.33 2.90
N VAL A 141 -5.76 -9.10 2.06
CA VAL A 141 -5.87 -9.72 0.74
C VAL A 141 -4.72 -9.29 -0.18
N ALA A 142 -4.34 -8.01 -0.17
CA ALA A 142 -3.21 -7.49 -0.93
C ALA A 142 -1.89 -8.17 -0.57
N PHE A 143 -1.64 -8.44 0.72
CA PHE A 143 -0.46 -9.20 1.17
C PHE A 143 -0.38 -10.59 0.50
N PHE A 144 -1.51 -11.31 0.40
CA PHE A 144 -1.55 -12.60 -0.28
C PHE A 144 -1.28 -12.45 -1.78
N PHE A 145 -1.84 -11.42 -2.43
CA PHE A 145 -1.59 -11.17 -3.85
C PHE A 145 -0.13 -10.84 -4.15
N HIS A 146 0.53 -10.01 -3.33
CA HIS A 146 1.97 -9.72 -3.48
C HIS A 146 2.82 -10.98 -3.31
N THR A 147 2.49 -11.82 -2.32
CA THR A 147 3.20 -13.08 -2.09
C THR A 147 2.99 -14.06 -3.27
N LEU A 148 1.76 -14.20 -3.76
CA LEU A 148 1.43 -15.03 -4.91
C LEU A 148 2.12 -14.53 -6.19
N ALA A 149 2.12 -13.22 -6.41
CA ALA A 149 2.78 -12.58 -7.54
C ALA A 149 4.29 -12.88 -7.52
N ALA A 150 4.95 -12.78 -6.36
CA ALA A 150 6.35 -13.16 -6.22
C ALA A 150 6.60 -14.63 -6.63
N VAL A 151 5.78 -15.58 -6.16
CA VAL A 151 5.93 -17.00 -6.54
C VAL A 151 5.74 -17.21 -8.04
N MET A 152 4.75 -16.53 -8.65
CA MET A 152 4.51 -16.61 -10.09
C MET A 152 5.68 -16.03 -10.90
N LEU A 153 6.24 -14.90 -10.48
CA LEU A 153 7.39 -14.26 -11.12
C LEU A 153 8.64 -15.12 -11.06
N LEU A 154 8.86 -15.83 -9.94
CA LEU A 154 9.95 -16.79 -9.84
C LEU A 154 9.78 -17.95 -10.84
N GLY A 155 8.55 -18.45 -11.00
CA GLY A 155 8.21 -19.44 -12.01
C GLY A 155 8.49 -18.96 -13.44
N GLU A 156 8.09 -17.73 -13.77
CA GLU A 156 8.37 -17.12 -15.07
C GLU A 156 9.87 -16.90 -15.30
N ALA A 157 10.63 -16.50 -14.27
CA ALA A 157 12.08 -16.37 -14.36
C ALA A 157 12.76 -17.72 -14.67
N PHE A 158 12.30 -18.82 -14.06
CA PHE A 158 12.81 -20.16 -14.37
C PHE A 158 12.44 -20.62 -15.78
N LYS A 159 11.20 -20.39 -16.23
CA LYS A 159 10.80 -20.68 -17.61
C LYS A 159 11.63 -19.87 -18.61
N ALA A 160 11.85 -18.58 -18.35
CA ALA A 160 12.69 -17.73 -19.19
C ALA A 160 14.14 -18.23 -19.25
N ARG A 161 14.70 -18.68 -18.13
CA ARG A 161 16.03 -19.30 -18.07
C ARG A 161 16.11 -20.59 -18.90
N GLU A 162 15.09 -21.43 -18.84
CA GLU A 162 15.01 -22.67 -19.60
C GLU A 162 14.89 -22.41 -21.12
N ARG A 163 14.04 -21.46 -21.53
CA ARG A 163 13.97 -21.01 -22.94
C ARG A 163 15.35 -20.60 -23.47
N ARG A 164 16.11 -19.85 -22.68
CA ARG A 164 17.46 -19.39 -23.04
C ARG A 164 18.48 -20.53 -23.11
N ARG A 165 18.40 -21.51 -22.21
CA ARG A 165 19.24 -22.73 -22.27
C ARG A 165 18.98 -23.53 -23.54
N ARG A 166 17.72 -23.75 -23.90
CA ARG A 166 17.34 -24.46 -25.14
C ARG A 166 17.85 -23.75 -26.38
N ALA A 167 17.73 -22.43 -26.45
CA ALA A 167 18.27 -21.63 -27.55
C ALA A 167 19.80 -21.79 -27.68
N ASN A 168 20.54 -21.73 -26.56
CA ASN A 168 21.99 -21.91 -26.59
C ASN A 168 22.40 -23.34 -26.99
N ASN A 169 21.73 -24.37 -26.47
CA ASN A 169 22.02 -25.76 -26.83
C ASN A 169 21.82 -26.03 -28.33
N LEU A 170 20.80 -25.41 -28.94
CA LEU A 170 20.57 -25.49 -30.38
C LEU A 170 21.72 -24.85 -31.17
N ILE A 171 22.25 -23.70 -30.73
CA ILE A 171 23.40 -23.03 -31.37
C ILE A 171 24.64 -23.94 -31.34
N TYR A 172 24.94 -24.58 -30.21
CA TYR A 172 26.08 -25.49 -30.08
C TYR A 172 25.99 -26.72 -30.99
N ASN A 173 24.78 -27.25 -31.19
CA ASN A 173 24.57 -28.39 -32.09
C ASN A 173 24.62 -28.00 -33.58
N MET A 174 24.55 -26.71 -33.93
CA MET A 174 24.63 -26.24 -35.31
C MET A 174 26.03 -25.83 -35.75
N GLN A 175 26.99 -25.66 -34.83
CA GLN A 175 28.38 -25.38 -35.22
C GLN A 175 29.04 -26.67 -35.73
N PRO A 176 29.49 -26.73 -37.01
CA PRO A 176 30.20 -27.89 -37.51
C PRO A 176 31.51 -28.05 -36.72
N ARG A 177 31.75 -29.27 -36.21
CA ARG A 177 33.03 -29.63 -35.60
C ARG A 177 34.10 -29.59 -36.69
N SER A 178 34.86 -28.50 -36.74
CA SER A 178 36.08 -28.36 -37.56
C SER A 178 37.23 -29.11 -36.92
#